data_AF-A0A1M7UVG4-F1
#
_entry.id   AF-A0A1M7UVG4-F1
#
_cell.length_a   1.000
_cell.length_b   1.000
_cell.length_c   1.000
_cell.angle_alpha   90.00
_cell.angle_beta   90.00
_cell.angle_gamma   90.00
#
_symmetry.space_group_name_H-M   'P 1'
#
loop_
_entity.id
_entity.type
_entity.pdbx_description
1 polymer ?
#
loop_
_entity_poly.entity_id
_entity_poly.type
_entity_poly.pdbx_seq_one_letter_code
_entity_poly.pdbx_strand_id
1 'polypeptide(L)' 'MPSPDRKPEPEPDSRRQTAHFIEMRRNVLRYARTFPPGGQRNQHRQIALSLRALFRSKTWLESHTLDG' A
#
# COMPACT_ATOMS: atom_id res chain seq x y z
N MET A 1 0.35 -32.50 -15.33
CA MET A 1 1.15 -31.47 -16.03
C MET A 1 0.55 -30.10 -15.71
N PRO A 2 1.19 -29.24 -14.92
CA PRO A 2 0.69 -27.88 -14.69
C PRO A 2 1.04 -26.98 -15.87
N SER A 3 0.10 -26.14 -16.30
CA SER A 3 0.20 -25.29 -17.49
C SER A 3 1.26 -24.17 -17.34
N PRO A 4 1.99 -23.82 -18.42
CA PRO A 4 3.12 -22.86 -18.39
C PRO A 4 2.71 -21.37 -18.24
N ASP A 5 1.42 -21.03 -18.31
CA ASP A 5 0.92 -19.65 -18.26
C ASP A 5 0.48 -19.15 -16.87
N ARG A 6 0.71 -19.94 -15.82
CA ARG A 6 0.31 -19.53 -14.47
C ARG A 6 1.27 -18.45 -13.96
N LYS A 7 0.86 -17.18 -14.08
CA LYS A 7 1.49 -16.05 -13.37
C LYS A 7 1.75 -16.46 -11.91
N PRO A 8 2.93 -16.17 -11.34
CA PRO A 8 3.21 -16.52 -9.95
C PRO A 8 2.09 -15.91 -9.10
N GLU A 9 1.36 -16.76 -8.38
CA GLU A 9 0.40 -16.26 -7.42
C GLU A 9 1.19 -15.43 -6.40
N PRO A 10 0.73 -14.21 -6.05
CA PRO A 10 1.45 -13.42 -5.07
C PRO A 10 1.49 -14.20 -3.76
N GLU A 11 2.71 -14.49 -3.33
CA GLU A 11 3.04 -15.19 -2.08
C GLU A 11 2.19 -14.64 -0.92
N PRO A 12 1.78 -15.50 0.04
CA PRO A 12 0.88 -15.12 1.13
C PRO A 12 1.40 -13.92 1.94
N ASP A 13 2.71 -13.74 2.02
CA ASP A 13 3.34 -12.60 2.69
C ASP A 13 3.15 -11.28 1.94
N SER A 14 3.20 -11.29 0.61
CA SER A 14 2.91 -10.09 -0.21
C SER A 14 1.45 -9.65 -0.05
N ARG A 15 0.52 -10.60 0.07
CA ARG A 15 -0.91 -10.30 0.34
C ARG A 15 -1.09 -9.70 1.74
N ARG A 16 -0.40 -10.21 2.75
CA ARG A 16 -0.42 -9.68 4.14
C ARG A 16 0.17 -8.28 4.21
N GLN A 17 1.32 -8.03 3.58
CA GLN A 17 1.93 -6.71 3.50
C GLN A 17 1.00 -5.71 2.81
N THR A 18 0.40 -6.08 1.67
CA THR A 18 -0.56 -5.24 0.96
C THR A 18 -1.77 -4.88 1.85
N ALA A 19 -2.32 -5.84 2.58
CA ALA A 19 -3.43 -5.60 3.50
C ALA A 19 -3.05 -4.64 4.64
N HIS A 20 -1.87 -4.82 5.22
CA HIS A 20 -1.34 -3.95 6.28
C HIS A 20 -1.20 -2.50 5.80
N PHE A 21 -0.69 -2.30 4.59
CA PHE A 21 -0.54 -0.97 4.00
C PHE A 21 -1.86 -0.29 3.63
N ILE A 22 -2.85 -1.06 3.18
CA ILE A 22 -4.22 -0.57 2.97
C ILE A 22 -4.81 -0.09 4.30
N GLU A 23 -4.59 -0.83 5.38
CA GLU A 23 -5.06 -0.47 6.71
C GLU A 23 -4.37 0.80 7.23
N MET A 24 -3.05 0.91 7.08
CA MET A 24 -2.29 2.10 7.44
C MET A 24 -2.82 3.34 6.72
N ARG A 25 -3.05 3.24 5.40
CA ARG A 25 -3.65 4.34 4.62
C ARG A 25 -5.04 4.71 5.13
N ARG A 26 -5.88 3.73 5.48
CA ARG A 26 -7.22 3.98 6.05
C ARG A 26 -7.14 4.71 7.39
N ASN A 27 -6.15 4.39 8.22
CA ASN A 27 -5.96 5.03 9.52
C ASN A 27 -5.50 6.48 9.36
N VAL A 28 -4.56 6.76 8.45
CA VAL A 28 -4.14 8.14 8.14
C VAL A 28 -5.31 8.96 7.62
N LEU A 29 -6.16 8.41 6.76
CA LEU A 29 -7.35 9.11 6.27
C LEU A 29 -8.40 9.35 7.36
N ARG A 30 -8.56 8.42 8.30
CA ARG A 30 -9.43 8.59 9.47
C ARG A 30 -8.90 9.69 10.38
N TYR A 31 -7.61 9.68 10.68
CA TYR A 31 -6.96 10.73 11.45
C TYR A 31 -7.07 12.09 10.75
N ALA A 32 -6.86 12.17 9.44
CA ALA A 32 -7.05 13.41 8.67
C ALA A 32 -8.47 14.00 8.81
N ARG A 33 -9.50 13.17 9.06
CA ARG A 33 -10.89 13.63 9.21
C ARG A 33 -11.18 14.24 10.58
N THR A 34 -10.33 14.04 11.59
CA THR A 34 -10.48 14.69 12.89
C THR A 34 -10.07 16.17 12.85
N PHE A 35 -9.33 16.58 11.81
CA PHE A 35 -8.96 17.97 11.60
C PHE A 35 -10.01 18.71 10.76
N PRO A 36 -10.25 20.00 11.05
CA PRO A 36 -11.03 20.84 10.16
C PRO A 36 -10.35 20.96 8.78
N PRO A 37 -11.09 21.34 7.72
CA PRO A 37 -10.49 21.69 6.44
C PRO A 37 -9.35 22.70 6.62
N GLY A 38 -8.14 22.35 6.15
CA GLY A 38 -6.95 23.20 6.34
C GLY A 38 -5.64 22.46 6.04
N GLY A 39 -4.53 23.13 6.31
CA GLY A 39 -3.17 22.64 6.00
C GLY A 39 -2.85 21.29 6.61
N GLN A 40 -3.19 21.07 7.89
CA GLN A 40 -2.96 19.79 8.58
C GLN A 40 -3.74 18.64 7.93
N ARG A 41 -5.03 18.85 7.63
CA ARG A 41 -5.85 17.86 6.92
C ARG A 41 -5.28 17.55 5.54
N ASN A 42 -4.77 18.55 4.83
CA ASN A 42 -4.14 18.36 3.53
C ASN A 42 -2.85 17.54 3.66
N GLN A 43 -2.00 17.85 4.65
CA GLN A 43 -0.75 17.11 4.89
C GLN A 43 -1.01 15.61 5.12
N HIS A 44 -1.97 15.27 5.98
CA HIS A 44 -2.33 13.86 6.20
C HIS A 44 -2.91 13.19 4.94
N ARG A 45 -3.69 13.92 4.14
CA ARG A 45 -4.18 13.41 2.85
C ARG A 45 -3.03 13.16 1.87
N GLN A 46 -2.04 14.07 1.80
CA GLN A 46 -0.86 13.90 0.96
C GLN A 46 -0.05 12.67 1.39
N ILE A 47 0.15 12.45 2.69
CA ILE A 47 0.78 11.22 3.21
C ILE A 47 0.01 9.97 2.73
N ALA A 48 -1.32 9.97 2.83
CA ALA A 48 -2.14 8.86 2.36
C ALA A 48 -2.11 8.65 0.83
N LEU A 49 -1.83 9.70 0.05
CA LEU A 49 -1.62 9.62 -1.40
C LEU A 49 -0.24 9.05 -1.72
N SER A 50 0.81 9.51 -1.03
CA SER A 50 2.17 8.97 -1.16
C SER A 50 2.21 7.48 -0.83
N LEU A 51 1.54 7.06 0.25
CA LEU A 51 1.37 5.64 0.59
C LEU A 51 0.72 4.87 -0.57
N ARG A 52 -0.37 5.38 -1.14
CA ARG A 52 -1.02 4.73 -2.30
C ARG A 52 -0.09 4.63 -3.51
N ALA A 53 0.69 5.66 -3.81
CA ALA A 53 1.61 5.68 -4.94
C ALA A 53 2.75 4.66 -4.74
N LEU A 54 3.35 4.63 -3.55
CA LEU A 54 4.41 3.70 -3.17
C LEU A 54 3.98 2.25 -3.39
N PHE A 55 2.80 1.86 -2.90
CA PHE A 55 2.31 0.48 -3.02
C PHE A 55 1.72 0.13 -4.38
N ARG A 56 1.31 1.12 -5.18
CA ARG A 56 0.88 0.87 -6.56
C ARG A 56 2.06 0.73 -7.51
N SER A 57 3.22 1.24 -7.14
CA SER A 57 4.46 1.04 -7.89
C SER A 57 4.89 -0.42 -7.77
N LYS A 58 4.58 -1.21 -8.80
CA LYS A 58 4.95 -2.63 -8.91
C LYS A 58 6.47 -2.84 -8.68
N THR A 59 7.28 -1.89 -9.13
CA THR A 59 8.74 -1.85 -8.91
C THR A 59 9.16 -1.70 -7.45
N TRP A 60 8.41 -0.94 -6.63
CA TRP A 60 8.73 -0.81 -5.20
C TRP A 60 8.35 -2.09 -4.46
N LEU A 61 7.18 -2.67 -4.80
CA LEU A 61 6.76 -3.96 -4.27
C LEU A 61 7.79 -5.05 -4.61
N GLU A 62 8.18 -5.19 -5.88
CA GLU A 62 9.15 -6.20 -6.32
C GLU A 62 10.53 -6.01 -5.68
N SER A 63 11.03 -4.78 -5.56
CA SER A 63 12.35 -4.52 -4.94
C SER A 63 12.43 -4.80 -3.44
N HIS A 64 11.31 -4.77 -2.72
CA HIS A 64 11.24 -5.04 -1.27
C HIS A 64 10.61 -6.41 -0.95
N THR A 65 10.27 -7.20 -1.98
CA THR A 65 9.90 -8.62 -1.84
C THR A 65 11.06 -9.54 -2.26
N LEU A 66 12.26 -9.00 -2.52
CA LEU A 66 13.45 -9.80 -2.80
C LEU A 66 13.90 -10.52 -1.53
N ASP A 67 13.65 -11.84 -1.56
CA ASP A 67 14.21 -12.95 -0.80
C ASP A 67 15.23 -12.59 0.30
N GLY A 68 14.86 -12.90 1.54
CA GLY A 68 15.82 -13.38 2.54
C GLY A 68 16.04 -14.88 2.37
#